data_AF-A0A2H9MLJ8-F1
#
_entry.id   AF-A0A2H9MLJ8-F1
#
_cell.length_a   1.000
_cell.length_b   1.000
_cell.length_c   1.000
_cell.angle_alpha   90.00
_cell.angle_beta   90.00
_cell.angle_gamma   90.00
#
_symmetry.space_group_name_H-M   'P 1'
#
loop_
_entity.id
_entity.type
_entity.pdbx_description
1 polymer ?
#
loop_
_entity_poly.entity_id
_entity_poly.type
_entity_poly.pdbx_seq_one_letter_code
_entity_poly.pdbx_strand_id
1 'polypeptide(L)'
;EEIRKWDKKKIYDALLRETDIHPDAANIIAREVEKLIANLEIDVLTAPLIRELTNAKLIEYGLERVRKQHTRLGVPLYDARKIIISPNKENANVPHGPEATNLSLAERIKKEYALVEVFSQEIADAHMKGDIHIHDLGFVDRPYCSGQSIEYVKKFGLNLPNALSIAKPARHPEVLIGQIIKFSAALQGTFAGAIGWDAVNLFMAPYLVGVDDRRMKQLAQILVFEFAQQAVARGGQSIFSDLNLYWEIPNHFVGVPAIGPSGVFTGKNYEEYLEESQNFVNALFDVYLEGDAVGRPFFFPKPNVHMTEKFFTTDGHDEFLHKISEVASEKGNTYFVFDRGGTAKISECCRLAFNLDEKDLNDAKTPWKMRYSAMQNVTVNLPRIGYEAGGDEKKLFEILDKRIEFVAKAHVQKKEFIT
;
A
#
# COMPACT_ATOMS: atom_id res chain seq x y z
N GLU A 1 -16.85 15.27 28.93
CA GLU A 1 -18.04 15.87 28.27
C GLU A 1 -18.71 16.84 29.23
N GLU A 2 -19.31 17.92 28.72
CA GLU A 2 -20.08 18.91 29.50
C GLU A 2 -21.58 18.60 29.40
N ILE A 3 -22.29 18.53 30.52
CA ILE A 3 -23.76 18.46 30.53
C ILE A 3 -24.31 19.84 30.13
N ARG A 4 -25.07 19.89 29.02
CA ARG A 4 -25.66 21.13 28.49
C ARG A 4 -27.17 21.10 28.58
N LYS A 5 -27.80 22.28 28.71
CA LYS A 5 -29.25 22.42 28.59
C LYS A 5 -29.71 22.03 27.18
N TRP A 6 -30.91 21.43 27.10
CA TRP A 6 -31.57 21.08 25.84
C TRP A 6 -31.74 22.32 24.95
N ASP A 7 -31.42 22.16 23.67
CA ASP A 7 -31.59 23.19 22.66
C ASP A 7 -31.76 22.54 21.28
N LYS A 8 -33.00 22.51 20.78
CA LYS A 8 -33.32 21.96 19.46
C LYS A 8 -32.61 22.66 18.31
N LYS A 9 -32.22 23.94 18.50
CA LYS A 9 -31.55 24.70 17.46
C LYS A 9 -30.25 24.03 17.03
N LYS A 10 -29.60 23.27 17.92
CA LYS A 10 -28.42 22.47 17.58
C LYS A 10 -28.68 21.39 16.53
N ILE A 11 -29.88 20.80 16.50
CA ILE A 11 -30.25 19.83 15.45
C ILE A 11 -30.38 20.55 14.12
N TYR A 12 -31.13 21.66 14.11
CA TYR A 12 -31.30 22.51 12.94
C TYR A 12 -29.95 23.02 12.39
N ASP A 13 -29.10 23.56 13.25
CA ASP A 13 -27.79 24.11 12.89
C ASP A 13 -26.85 22.99 12.38
N ALA A 14 -26.88 21.79 12.98
CA ALA A 14 -26.09 20.65 12.51
C ALA A 14 -26.54 20.18 11.12
N LEU A 15 -27.86 20.08 10.89
CA LEU A 15 -28.43 19.72 9.60
C LEU A 15 -28.03 20.71 8.50
N LEU A 16 -28.12 22.01 8.76
CA LEU A 16 -27.71 23.03 7.78
C LEU A 16 -26.21 23.08 7.53
N ARG A 17 -25.40 22.75 8.53
CA ARG A 17 -23.94 22.78 8.42
C ARG A 17 -23.39 21.58 7.65
N GLU A 18 -24.03 20.42 7.80
CA GLU A 18 -23.47 19.13 7.37
C GLU A 18 -24.18 18.53 6.16
N THR A 19 -25.29 19.13 5.73
CA THR A 19 -26.13 18.63 4.63
C THR A 19 -26.61 19.78 3.76
N ASP A 20 -27.28 19.46 2.66
CA ASP A 20 -27.91 20.43 1.76
C ASP A 20 -29.43 20.55 1.92
N ILE A 21 -29.94 20.18 3.10
CA ILE A 21 -31.36 20.31 3.43
C ILE A 21 -31.80 21.78 3.39
N HIS A 22 -33.03 22.02 2.93
CA HIS A 22 -33.64 23.35 3.00
C HIS A 22 -33.91 23.77 4.46
N PRO A 23 -33.69 25.04 4.84
CA PRO A 23 -33.95 25.54 6.20
C PRO A 23 -35.32 25.17 6.76
N ASP A 24 -36.38 25.31 5.97
CA ASP A 24 -37.73 24.97 6.43
C ASP A 24 -37.87 23.48 6.77
N ALA A 25 -37.32 22.60 5.94
CA ALA A 25 -37.31 21.17 6.18
C ALA A 25 -36.46 20.82 7.42
N ALA A 26 -35.29 21.44 7.59
CA ALA A 26 -34.47 21.27 8.79
C ALA A 26 -35.21 21.66 10.07
N ASN A 27 -35.99 22.75 10.03
CA ASN A 27 -36.77 23.21 11.18
C ASN A 27 -37.94 22.26 11.50
N ILE A 28 -38.59 21.71 10.47
CA ILE A 28 -39.61 20.66 10.64
C ILE A 28 -39.00 19.43 11.31
N ILE A 29 -37.88 18.92 10.77
CA ILE A 29 -37.19 17.75 11.32
C ILE A 29 -36.75 17.99 12.76
N ALA A 30 -36.13 19.13 13.07
CA ALA A 30 -35.72 19.46 14.43
C ALA A 30 -36.89 19.49 15.43
N ARG A 31 -38.06 19.99 15.01
CA ARG A 31 -39.29 19.98 15.83
C ARG A 31 -39.83 18.58 16.04
N GLU A 32 -39.84 17.74 15.00
CA GLU A 32 -40.32 16.36 15.11
C GLU A 32 -39.41 15.50 15.98
N VAL A 33 -38.09 15.71 15.91
CA VAL A 33 -37.13 15.04 16.80
C VAL A 33 -37.32 15.50 18.25
N GLU A 34 -37.54 16.80 18.49
CA GLU A 34 -37.84 17.33 19.83
C GLU A 34 -39.09 16.68 20.43
N LYS A 35 -40.18 16.61 19.66
CA LYS A 35 -41.40 15.92 20.10
C LYS A 35 -41.16 14.44 20.40
N LEU A 36 -40.40 13.75 19.53
CA LEU A 36 -40.08 12.34 19.72
C LEU A 36 -39.28 12.12 21.02
N ILE A 37 -38.26 12.93 21.28
CA ILE A 37 -37.44 12.84 22.50
C ILE A 37 -38.29 13.09 23.75
N ALA A 38 -39.17 14.09 23.72
CA ALA A 38 -40.07 14.38 24.83
C ALA A 38 -41.01 13.21 25.15
N ASN A 39 -41.45 12.46 24.13
CA ASN A 39 -42.35 11.31 24.29
C ASN A 39 -41.64 10.02 24.73
N LEU A 40 -40.33 9.90 24.52
CA LEU A 40 -39.58 8.67 24.81
C LEU A 40 -39.09 8.58 26.26
N GLU A 41 -39.25 9.64 27.06
CA GLU A 41 -38.88 9.69 28.49
C GLU A 41 -37.46 9.14 28.78
N ILE A 42 -36.47 9.51 27.94
CA ILE A 42 -35.11 8.98 28.01
C ILE A 42 -34.32 9.60 29.18
N ASP A 43 -33.78 8.76 30.06
CA ASP A 43 -32.98 9.18 31.22
C ASP A 43 -31.69 9.93 30.84
N VAL A 44 -30.96 9.43 29.84
CA VAL A 44 -29.67 9.99 29.39
C VAL A 44 -29.70 10.22 27.89
N LEU A 45 -29.83 11.49 27.51
CA LEU A 45 -29.82 11.90 26.12
C LEU A 45 -28.39 12.20 25.65
N THR A 46 -27.89 11.41 24.70
CA THR A 46 -26.54 11.57 24.14
C THR A 46 -26.59 12.14 22.72
N ALA A 47 -25.51 12.79 22.28
CA ALA A 47 -25.42 13.32 20.92
C ALA A 47 -25.58 12.23 19.81
N PRO A 48 -24.98 11.02 19.94
CA PRO A 48 -25.24 9.93 19.00
C PRO A 48 -26.71 9.53 18.91
N LEU A 49 -27.42 9.42 20.05
CA LEU A 49 -28.83 9.08 20.06
C LEU A 49 -29.69 10.16 19.37
N ILE A 50 -29.43 11.45 19.66
CA ILE A 50 -30.11 12.56 18.97
C ILE A 50 -29.89 12.48 17.45
N ARG A 51 -28.68 12.12 17.02
CA ARG A 51 -28.35 11.98 15.60
C ARG A 51 -29.08 10.79 14.96
N GLU A 52 -29.18 9.67 15.64
CA GLU A 52 -29.95 8.49 15.20
C GLU A 52 -31.44 8.80 15.05
N LEU A 53 -32.04 9.48 16.04
CA LEU A 53 -33.45 9.91 15.98
C LEU A 53 -33.68 10.91 14.84
N THR A 54 -32.74 11.86 14.65
CA THR A 54 -32.77 12.78 13.50
C THR A 54 -32.71 12.03 12.18
N ASN A 55 -31.81 11.05 12.04
CA ASN A 55 -31.69 10.25 10.83
C ASN A 55 -32.93 9.40 10.56
N ALA A 56 -33.57 8.86 11.58
CA ALA A 56 -34.85 8.17 11.44
C ALA A 56 -35.93 9.11 10.87
N LYS A 57 -36.03 10.33 11.40
CA LYS A 57 -36.98 11.34 10.90
C LYS A 57 -36.69 11.79 9.47
N LEU A 58 -35.42 11.93 9.09
CA LEU A 58 -35.09 12.22 7.70
C LEU A 58 -35.61 11.14 6.74
N ILE A 59 -35.50 9.85 7.11
CA ILE A 59 -36.05 8.74 6.31
C ILE A 59 -37.58 8.77 6.26
N GLU A 60 -38.26 8.99 7.38
CA GLU A 60 -39.73 9.08 7.42
C GLU A 60 -40.27 10.16 6.47
N TYR A 61 -39.50 11.23 6.25
CA TYR A 61 -39.84 12.33 5.35
C TYR A 61 -39.29 12.15 3.92
N GLY A 62 -38.73 10.99 3.58
CA GLY A 62 -38.19 10.69 2.25
C GLY A 62 -36.88 11.41 1.92
N LEU A 63 -36.18 11.95 2.92
CA LEU A 63 -34.93 12.71 2.76
C LEU A 63 -33.70 11.80 2.85
N GLU A 64 -33.67 10.71 2.08
CA GLU A 64 -32.60 9.70 2.13
C GLU A 64 -31.22 10.27 1.82
N ARG A 65 -31.15 11.19 0.85
CA ARG A 65 -29.90 11.85 0.45
C ARG A 65 -29.32 12.72 1.57
N VAL A 66 -30.18 13.46 2.27
CA VAL A 66 -29.79 14.28 3.43
C VAL A 66 -29.36 13.37 4.58
N ARG A 67 -30.08 12.27 4.82
CA ARG A 67 -29.69 11.27 5.82
C ARG A 67 -28.32 10.69 5.52
N LYS A 68 -28.01 10.43 4.25
CA LYS A 68 -26.69 9.94 3.82
C LYS A 68 -25.58 10.92 4.23
N GLN A 69 -25.74 12.21 3.96
CA GLN A 69 -24.81 13.28 4.38
C GLN A 69 -24.70 13.39 5.91
N HIS A 70 -25.80 13.20 6.64
CA HIS A 70 -25.84 13.24 8.10
C HIS A 70 -25.47 11.90 8.77
N THR A 71 -24.94 10.94 8.02
CA THR A 71 -24.54 9.63 8.56
C THR A 71 -23.44 9.80 9.61
N ARG A 72 -23.53 9.05 10.71
CA ARG A 72 -22.44 8.95 11.70
C ARG A 72 -21.59 7.75 11.34
N LEU A 73 -20.28 7.97 11.21
CA LEU A 73 -19.31 6.89 11.04
C LEU A 73 -18.80 6.42 12.40
N GLY A 74 -18.62 5.11 12.56
CA GLY A 74 -18.16 4.53 13.81
C GLY A 74 -18.21 3.01 13.78
N VAL A 75 -17.79 2.40 14.89
CA VAL A 75 -17.80 0.95 15.09
C VAL A 75 -18.75 0.64 16.24
N PRO A 76 -19.62 -0.38 16.14
CA PRO A 76 -20.44 -0.83 17.26
C PRO A 76 -19.59 -1.18 18.48
N LEU A 77 -20.11 -0.95 19.69
CA LEU A 77 -19.36 -1.17 20.93
C LEU A 77 -18.85 -2.62 21.06
N TYR A 78 -19.66 -3.59 20.63
CA TYR A 78 -19.27 -5.00 20.63
C TYR A 78 -18.05 -5.26 19.74
N ASP A 79 -18.05 -4.72 18.51
CA ASP A 79 -16.96 -4.88 17.56
C ASP A 79 -15.71 -4.14 18.02
N ALA A 80 -15.84 -2.92 18.54
CA ALA A 80 -14.73 -2.17 19.10
C ALA A 80 -14.08 -2.94 20.27
N ARG A 81 -14.89 -3.50 21.17
CA ARG A 81 -14.39 -4.37 22.24
C ARG A 81 -13.65 -5.57 21.67
N LYS A 82 -14.24 -6.28 20.70
CA LYS A 82 -13.63 -7.47 20.08
C LYS A 82 -12.28 -7.13 19.43
N ILE A 83 -12.17 -6.00 18.73
CA ILE A 83 -10.91 -5.53 18.14
C ILE A 83 -9.86 -5.28 19.23
N ILE A 84 -10.23 -4.65 20.33
CA ILE A 84 -9.31 -4.28 21.41
C ILE A 84 -8.80 -5.50 22.18
N ILE A 85 -9.66 -6.49 22.46
CA ILE A 85 -9.33 -7.59 23.38
C ILE A 85 -8.99 -8.91 22.67
N SER A 86 -9.17 -9.01 21.35
CA SER A 86 -8.95 -10.25 20.61
C SER A 86 -8.02 -10.04 19.41
N PRO A 87 -7.20 -11.04 19.05
CA PRO A 87 -6.40 -10.99 17.84
C PRO A 87 -7.25 -10.80 16.58
N ASN A 88 -6.69 -10.05 15.61
CA ASN A 88 -7.29 -9.86 14.30
C ASN A 88 -7.37 -11.21 13.56
N LYS A 89 -8.52 -11.50 12.93
CA LYS A 89 -8.75 -12.72 12.12
C LYS A 89 -8.89 -12.45 10.62
N GLU A 90 -8.97 -11.18 10.23
CA GLU A 90 -9.14 -10.73 8.84
C GLU A 90 -7.78 -10.56 8.15
N ASN A 91 -6.76 -10.08 8.89
CA ASN A 91 -5.43 -9.84 8.35
C ASN A 91 -4.35 -10.45 9.27
N ALA A 92 -3.71 -11.54 8.79
CA ALA A 92 -2.67 -12.24 9.54
C ALA A 92 -1.38 -11.43 9.70
N ASN A 93 -1.19 -10.37 8.91
CA ASN A 93 0.00 -9.51 8.96
C ASN A 93 -0.10 -8.40 10.02
N VAL A 94 -1.25 -8.30 10.71
CA VAL A 94 -1.50 -7.32 11.76
C VAL A 94 -1.42 -8.03 13.12
N PRO A 95 -0.28 -7.95 13.85
CA PRO A 95 -0.18 -8.39 15.24
C PRO A 95 -1.27 -7.81 16.13
N HIS A 96 -1.45 -8.41 17.31
CA HIS A 96 -2.34 -7.84 18.32
C HIS A 96 -1.57 -6.90 19.27
N GLY A 97 -1.94 -5.63 19.27
CA GLY A 97 -1.35 -4.61 20.14
C GLY A 97 -2.02 -3.24 19.93
N PRO A 98 -1.74 -2.23 20.78
CA PRO A 98 -2.43 -0.94 20.74
C PRO A 98 -2.43 -0.29 19.36
N GLU A 99 -1.27 -0.23 18.70
CA GLU A 99 -1.13 0.33 17.35
C GLU A 99 -1.95 -0.42 16.29
N ALA A 100 -1.96 -1.75 16.34
CA ALA A 100 -2.75 -2.57 15.44
C ALA A 100 -4.27 -2.42 15.66
N THR A 101 -4.69 -2.24 16.91
CA THR A 101 -6.11 -1.98 17.22
C THR A 101 -6.55 -0.59 16.77
N ASN A 102 -5.67 0.43 16.92
CA ASN A 102 -5.89 1.76 16.36
C ASN A 102 -6.05 1.69 14.84
N LEU A 103 -5.17 0.97 14.15
CA LEU A 103 -5.24 0.73 12.71
C LEU A 103 -6.57 0.07 12.33
N SER A 104 -6.94 -1.03 12.98
CA SER A 104 -8.16 -1.80 12.67
C SER A 104 -9.45 -0.99 12.88
N LEU A 105 -9.49 -0.13 13.92
CA LEU A 105 -10.61 0.77 14.16
C LEU A 105 -10.68 1.87 13.10
N ALA A 106 -9.54 2.47 12.75
CA ALA A 106 -9.46 3.50 11.72
C ALA A 106 -9.86 2.96 10.34
N GLU A 107 -9.41 1.76 9.97
CA GLU A 107 -9.76 1.09 8.72
C GLU A 107 -11.28 0.88 8.59
N ARG A 108 -11.96 0.46 9.66
CA ARG A 108 -13.43 0.29 9.64
C ARG A 108 -14.15 1.61 9.37
N ILE A 109 -13.72 2.68 10.04
CA ILE A 109 -14.33 4.01 9.86
C ILE A 109 -14.07 4.52 8.43
N LYS A 110 -12.84 4.38 7.93
CA LYS A 110 -12.46 4.78 6.57
C LYS A 110 -13.19 3.97 5.50
N LYS A 111 -13.40 2.67 5.73
CA LYS A 111 -14.18 1.82 4.82
C LYS A 111 -15.62 2.30 4.69
N GLU A 112 -16.28 2.63 5.80
CA GLU A 112 -17.64 3.18 5.77
C GLU A 112 -17.65 4.57 5.10
N TYR A 113 -16.68 5.44 5.42
CA TYR A 113 -16.51 6.72 4.73
C TYR A 113 -16.40 6.55 3.21
N ALA A 114 -15.57 5.61 2.76
CA ALA A 114 -15.35 5.34 1.34
C ALA A 114 -16.66 4.93 0.63
N LEU A 115 -17.41 4.00 1.21
CA LEU A 115 -18.65 3.48 0.63
C LEU A 115 -19.79 4.51 0.65
N VAL A 116 -19.79 5.42 1.62
CA VAL A 116 -20.81 6.46 1.73
C VAL A 116 -20.47 7.66 0.85
N GLU A 117 -19.24 8.16 0.90
CA GLU A 117 -18.88 9.47 0.35
C GLU A 117 -18.06 9.38 -0.94
N VAL A 118 -17.12 8.44 -1.04
CA VAL A 118 -16.17 8.40 -2.16
C VAL A 118 -16.77 7.70 -3.38
N PHE A 119 -17.46 6.58 -3.17
CA PHE A 119 -18.02 5.78 -4.25
C PHE A 119 -19.51 6.06 -4.47
N SER A 120 -19.95 6.05 -5.74
CA SER A 120 -21.38 6.14 -6.05
C SER A 120 -22.15 4.93 -5.49
N GLN A 121 -23.45 5.09 -5.29
CA GLN A 121 -24.27 4.06 -4.64
C GLN A 121 -24.22 2.74 -5.40
N GLU A 122 -24.23 2.73 -6.74
CA GLU A 122 -24.16 1.47 -7.50
C GLU A 122 -22.82 0.74 -7.30
N ILE A 123 -21.73 1.46 -7.09
CA ILE A 123 -20.39 0.89 -6.85
C ILE A 123 -20.28 0.35 -5.44
N ALA A 124 -20.75 1.12 -4.45
CA ALA A 124 -20.82 0.68 -3.06
C ALA A 124 -21.69 -0.58 -2.92
N ASP A 125 -22.85 -0.60 -3.57
CA ASP A 125 -23.74 -1.76 -3.60
C ASP A 125 -23.08 -2.99 -4.25
N ALA A 126 -22.40 -2.80 -5.38
CA ALA A 126 -21.70 -3.89 -6.08
C ALA A 126 -20.58 -4.47 -5.21
N HIS A 127 -19.88 -3.64 -4.43
CA HIS A 127 -18.91 -4.10 -3.44
C HIS A 127 -19.59 -4.91 -2.32
N MET A 128 -20.64 -4.34 -1.71
CA MET A 128 -21.32 -4.93 -0.55
C MET A 128 -22.02 -6.24 -0.89
N LYS A 129 -22.52 -6.40 -2.12
CA LYS A 129 -23.14 -7.64 -2.62
C LYS A 129 -22.13 -8.67 -3.12
N GLY A 130 -20.86 -8.29 -3.28
CA GLY A 130 -19.78 -9.16 -3.72
C GLY A 130 -19.71 -9.38 -5.24
N ASP A 131 -20.27 -8.46 -6.04
CA ASP A 131 -20.13 -8.48 -7.50
C ASP A 131 -18.73 -8.03 -7.93
N ILE A 132 -18.20 -7.04 -7.20
CA ILE A 132 -16.82 -6.56 -7.28
C ILE A 132 -16.21 -6.48 -5.88
N HIS A 133 -14.90 -6.40 -5.79
CA HIS A 133 -14.19 -6.17 -4.54
C HIS A 133 -13.23 -4.98 -4.70
N ILE A 134 -13.53 -3.87 -4.05
CA ILE A 134 -12.65 -2.71 -3.95
C ILE A 134 -11.66 -3.02 -2.84
N HIS A 135 -10.38 -3.18 -3.20
CA HIS A 135 -9.33 -3.49 -2.24
C HIS A 135 -9.01 -2.25 -1.39
N ASP A 136 -8.53 -2.50 -0.17
CA ASP A 136 -7.96 -1.46 0.70
C ASP A 136 -8.88 -0.27 0.97
N LEU A 137 -10.20 -0.49 1.10
CA LEU A 137 -11.15 0.58 1.46
C LEU A 137 -10.83 1.28 2.78
N GLY A 138 -10.17 0.57 3.72
CA GLY A 138 -9.63 1.16 4.95
C GLY A 138 -8.50 2.18 4.72
N PHE A 139 -7.98 2.26 3.50
CA PHE A 139 -6.94 3.16 3.03
C PHE A 139 -7.40 3.92 1.77
N VAL A 140 -8.68 4.33 1.71
CA VAL A 140 -9.26 5.03 0.55
C VAL A 140 -8.52 6.31 0.16
N ASP A 141 -7.89 6.97 1.14
CA ASP A 141 -7.06 8.18 0.99
C ASP A 141 -5.61 7.91 0.59
N ARG A 142 -5.28 6.67 0.22
CA ARG A 142 -3.95 6.24 -0.19
C ARG A 142 -3.97 5.62 -1.59
N PRO A 143 -2.97 5.89 -2.44
CA PRO A 143 -2.69 5.05 -3.59
C PRO A 143 -2.40 3.60 -3.14
N TYR A 144 -2.52 2.65 -4.06
CA TYR A 144 -2.35 1.24 -3.76
C TYR A 144 -0.89 0.88 -3.47
N CYS A 145 -0.06 0.71 -4.51
CA CYS A 145 1.32 0.26 -4.36
C CYS A 145 2.29 1.16 -5.13
N SER A 146 3.59 1.02 -4.87
CA SER A 146 4.61 1.80 -5.56
C SER A 146 5.91 1.05 -5.80
N GLY A 147 6.47 1.23 -7.00
CA GLY A 147 7.85 0.88 -7.32
C GLY A 147 8.75 2.11 -7.15
N GLN A 148 9.89 1.94 -6.49
CA GLN A 148 10.83 2.99 -6.13
C GLN A 148 12.24 2.65 -6.65
N SER A 149 13.03 3.69 -6.89
CA SER A 149 14.44 3.56 -7.24
C SER A 149 15.31 4.14 -6.12
N ILE A 150 16.32 3.38 -5.71
CA ILE A 150 17.33 3.82 -4.72
C ILE A 150 18.08 5.06 -5.23
N GLU A 151 18.18 5.24 -6.54
CA GLU A 151 18.85 6.38 -7.17
C GLU A 151 18.26 7.72 -6.75
N TYR A 152 16.95 7.76 -6.47
CA TYR A 152 16.31 8.96 -5.94
C TYR A 152 16.91 9.35 -4.59
N VAL A 153 17.04 8.39 -3.67
CA VAL A 153 17.63 8.61 -2.34
C VAL A 153 19.11 8.95 -2.45
N LYS A 154 19.86 8.26 -3.32
CA LYS A 154 21.28 8.57 -3.56
C LYS A 154 21.48 9.99 -4.06
N LYS A 155 20.63 10.46 -4.97
CA LYS A 155 20.78 11.78 -5.60
C LYS A 155 20.32 12.94 -4.72
N PHE A 156 19.23 12.75 -3.98
CA PHE A 156 18.56 13.85 -3.25
C PHE A 156 18.65 13.74 -1.73
N GLY A 157 19.11 12.62 -1.19
CA GLY A 157 19.04 12.33 0.24
C GLY A 157 17.58 12.13 0.69
N LEU A 158 17.26 12.54 1.92
CA LEU A 158 15.91 12.48 2.46
C LEU A 158 15.39 13.86 2.84
N ASN A 159 14.35 14.28 2.13
CA ASN A 159 13.54 15.44 2.47
C ASN A 159 12.06 15.01 2.49
N LEU A 160 11.58 14.62 3.67
CA LEU A 160 10.21 14.11 3.84
C LEU A 160 9.27 15.24 4.26
N PRO A 161 8.04 15.30 3.71
CA PRO A 161 7.04 16.25 4.17
C PRO A 161 6.83 16.14 5.68
N ASN A 162 6.85 17.29 6.37
CA ASN A 162 6.67 17.41 7.82
C ASN A 162 7.79 16.82 8.70
N ALA A 163 8.92 16.37 8.13
CA ALA A 163 10.08 15.99 8.93
C ALA A 163 10.82 17.24 9.45
N LEU A 164 11.18 17.23 10.73
CA LEU A 164 11.94 18.32 11.36
C LEU A 164 13.40 18.42 10.88
N SER A 165 13.91 17.35 10.26
CA SER A 165 15.30 17.24 9.82
C SER A 165 15.39 16.68 8.41
N ILE A 166 16.36 17.18 7.64
CA ILE A 166 16.63 16.76 6.26
C ILE A 166 18.01 16.08 6.23
N ALA A 167 18.14 14.99 5.48
CA ALA A 167 19.40 14.29 5.28
C ALA A 167 19.96 14.57 3.88
N LYS A 168 21.25 14.92 3.79
CA LYS A 168 21.98 14.97 2.50
C LYS A 168 22.22 13.56 1.95
N PRO A 169 22.54 13.42 0.65
CA PRO A 169 23.02 12.17 0.07
C PRO A 169 24.04 11.43 0.94
N ALA A 170 23.83 10.12 1.11
CA ALA A 170 24.69 9.27 1.92
C ALA A 170 26.12 9.19 1.36
N ARG A 171 27.12 9.06 2.25
CA ARG A 171 28.53 8.84 1.87
C ARG A 171 29.01 7.40 2.08
N HIS A 172 28.31 6.65 2.93
CA HIS A 172 28.67 5.30 3.33
C HIS A 172 27.45 4.38 3.14
N PRO A 173 27.66 3.10 2.81
CA PRO A 173 26.57 2.18 2.48
C PRO A 173 25.55 2.02 3.61
N GLU A 174 25.98 1.95 4.88
CA GLU A 174 25.08 1.86 6.02
C GLU A 174 24.18 3.10 6.19
N VAL A 175 24.69 4.28 5.83
CA VAL A 175 23.91 5.51 5.85
C VAL A 175 22.87 5.49 4.74
N LEU A 176 23.23 4.99 3.55
CA LEU A 176 22.29 4.83 2.45
C LEU A 176 21.19 3.82 2.79
N ILE A 177 21.54 2.65 3.33
CA ILE A 177 20.57 1.66 3.83
C ILE A 177 19.63 2.33 4.84
N GLY A 178 20.18 3.02 5.84
CA GLY A 178 19.39 3.74 6.83
C GLY A 178 18.48 4.81 6.23
N GLN A 179 18.84 5.41 5.09
CA GLN A 179 17.97 6.37 4.38
C GLN A 179 16.86 5.63 3.61
N ILE A 180 17.16 4.54 2.92
CA ILE A 180 16.18 3.71 2.19
C ILE A 180 15.12 3.16 3.16
N ILE A 181 15.52 2.67 4.33
CA ILE A 181 14.60 2.16 5.36
C ILE A 181 13.66 3.25 5.86
N LYS A 182 14.20 4.44 6.20
CA LYS A 182 13.38 5.58 6.65
C LYS A 182 12.42 6.06 5.57
N PHE A 183 12.86 6.06 4.31
CA PHE A 183 12.00 6.44 3.20
C PHE A 183 10.90 5.40 2.98
N SER A 184 11.23 4.11 3.05
CA SER A 184 10.24 3.01 2.99
C SER A 184 9.19 3.14 4.09
N ALA A 185 9.59 3.45 5.32
CA ALA A 185 8.67 3.67 6.43
C ALA A 185 7.75 4.88 6.20
N ALA A 186 8.25 5.94 5.58
CA ALA A 186 7.43 7.10 5.20
C ALA A 186 6.43 6.75 4.08
N LEU A 187 6.86 5.94 3.11
CA LEU A 187 6.01 5.49 2.00
C LEU A 187 4.91 4.53 2.49
N GLN A 188 5.21 3.62 3.43
CA GLN A 188 4.20 2.74 4.04
C GLN A 188 3.03 3.53 4.68
N GLY A 189 3.30 4.70 5.25
CA GLY A 189 2.25 5.58 5.78
C GLY A 189 1.39 6.26 4.70
N THR A 190 1.85 6.25 3.44
CA THR A 190 1.25 6.97 2.31
C THR A 190 0.56 6.02 1.32
N PHE A 191 1.02 4.77 1.22
CA PHE A 191 0.48 3.74 0.33
C PHE A 191 -0.30 2.67 1.14
N ALA A 192 -1.23 1.97 0.48
CA ALA A 192 -1.99 0.90 1.10
C ALA A 192 -1.31 -0.48 1.01
N GLY A 193 -0.53 -0.69 -0.05
CA GLY A 193 0.10 -1.95 -0.42
C GLY A 193 1.63 -1.87 -0.43
N ALA A 194 2.24 -2.73 -1.25
CA ALA A 194 3.68 -2.96 -1.25
C ALA A 194 4.50 -1.78 -1.79
N ILE A 195 5.71 -1.64 -1.24
CA ILE A 195 6.77 -0.74 -1.68
C ILE A 195 7.91 -1.58 -2.26
N GLY A 196 8.02 -1.63 -3.58
CA GLY A 196 9.10 -2.34 -4.27
C GLY A 196 10.31 -1.44 -4.50
N TRP A 197 11.51 -1.97 -4.34
CA TRP A 197 12.77 -1.30 -4.64
C TRP A 197 13.43 -1.97 -5.84
N ASP A 198 13.68 -1.18 -6.88
CA ASP A 198 14.27 -1.68 -8.12
C ASP A 198 15.79 -1.81 -8.04
N ALA A 199 16.32 -2.82 -8.75
CA ALA A 199 17.73 -3.13 -8.95
C ALA A 199 18.63 -2.84 -7.74
N VAL A 200 18.24 -3.37 -6.58
CA VAL A 200 18.79 -2.96 -5.27
C VAL A 200 20.29 -3.19 -5.20
N ASN A 201 20.73 -4.39 -5.59
CA ASN A 201 22.15 -4.74 -5.55
C ASN A 201 22.98 -3.93 -6.55
N LEU A 202 22.43 -3.67 -7.73
CA LEU A 202 23.10 -2.87 -8.76
C LEU A 202 23.29 -1.41 -8.31
N PHE A 203 22.23 -0.79 -7.79
CA PHE A 203 22.29 0.61 -7.34
C PHE A 203 23.08 0.78 -6.04
N MET A 204 23.23 -0.27 -5.23
CA MET A 204 24.12 -0.25 -4.08
C MET A 204 25.59 -0.41 -4.46
N ALA A 205 25.90 -1.10 -5.56
CA ALA A 205 27.27 -1.50 -5.95
C ALA A 205 28.33 -0.37 -5.92
N PRO A 206 28.05 0.88 -6.36
CA PRO A 206 29.03 1.98 -6.26
C PRO A 206 29.47 2.36 -4.83
N TYR A 207 28.72 1.96 -3.80
CA TYR A 207 29.07 2.18 -2.39
C TYR A 207 29.90 1.03 -1.79
N LEU A 208 30.10 -0.05 -2.55
CA LEU A 208 30.63 -1.33 -2.07
C LEU A 208 32.04 -1.63 -2.62
N VAL A 209 32.61 -0.71 -3.41
CA VAL A 209 33.97 -0.82 -3.94
C VAL A 209 34.98 -0.97 -2.80
N GLY A 210 35.77 -2.05 -2.82
CA GLY A 210 36.80 -2.33 -1.82
C GLY A 210 36.25 -2.78 -0.46
N VAL A 211 34.97 -3.12 -0.36
CA VAL A 211 34.37 -3.69 0.85
C VAL A 211 34.67 -5.19 0.90
N ASP A 212 35.24 -5.66 2.01
CA ASP A 212 35.52 -7.08 2.24
C ASP A 212 34.24 -7.92 2.50
N ASP A 213 34.34 -9.24 2.33
CA ASP A 213 33.22 -10.18 2.46
C ASP A 213 32.51 -10.10 3.81
N ARG A 214 33.27 -9.91 4.90
CA ARG A 214 32.72 -9.81 6.25
C ARG A 214 31.85 -8.56 6.36
N ARG A 215 32.33 -7.43 5.86
CA ARG A 215 31.56 -6.18 5.85
C ARG A 215 30.41 -6.23 4.87
N MET A 216 30.56 -6.89 3.72
CA MET A 216 29.50 -7.12 2.73
C MET A 216 28.32 -7.85 3.37
N LYS A 217 28.59 -8.97 4.04
CA LYS A 217 27.59 -9.74 4.79
C LYS A 217 26.92 -8.93 5.89
N GLN A 218 27.68 -8.09 6.61
CA GLN A 218 27.11 -7.21 7.62
C GLN A 218 26.15 -6.17 7.02
N LEU A 219 26.46 -5.60 5.85
CA LEU A 219 25.59 -4.64 5.17
C LEU A 219 24.31 -5.30 4.66
N ALA A 220 24.42 -6.50 4.08
CA ALA A 220 23.29 -7.32 3.68
C ALA A 220 22.39 -7.64 4.89
N GLN A 221 22.99 -8.02 6.02
CA GLN A 221 22.29 -8.30 7.26
C GLN A 221 21.55 -7.05 7.78
N ILE A 222 22.21 -5.88 7.80
CA ILE A 222 21.56 -4.62 8.20
C ILE A 222 20.34 -4.36 7.31
N LEU A 223 20.46 -4.50 5.99
CA LEU A 223 19.35 -4.25 5.07
C LEU A 223 18.15 -5.18 5.34
N VAL A 224 18.37 -6.49 5.42
CA VAL A 224 17.30 -7.48 5.61
C VAL A 224 16.63 -7.32 6.97
N PHE A 225 17.41 -7.23 8.05
CA PHE A 225 16.86 -7.12 9.41
C PHE A 225 16.12 -5.81 9.63
N GLU A 226 16.67 -4.69 9.14
CA GLU A 226 16.00 -3.40 9.26
C GLU A 226 14.65 -3.42 8.56
N PHE A 227 14.50 -4.03 7.38
CA PHE A 227 13.19 -4.19 6.74
C PHE A 227 12.27 -5.15 7.50
N ALA A 228 12.78 -6.30 7.92
CA ALA A 228 12.00 -7.36 8.56
C ALA A 228 11.39 -6.95 9.90
N GLN A 229 12.06 -6.06 10.65
CA GLN A 229 11.70 -5.73 12.03
C GLN A 229 10.91 -4.42 12.19
N GLN A 230 10.55 -3.72 11.11
CA GLN A 230 9.85 -2.42 11.19
C GLN A 230 8.45 -2.49 11.81
N ALA A 231 7.79 -3.65 11.86
CA ALA A 231 6.44 -3.79 12.41
C ALA A 231 6.29 -3.23 13.84
N VAL A 232 7.38 -3.26 14.60
CA VAL A 232 7.45 -2.77 15.99
C VAL A 232 7.27 -1.25 16.09
N ALA A 233 7.63 -0.49 15.05
CA ALA A 233 7.81 0.95 15.18
C ALA A 233 6.58 1.80 14.86
N ARG A 234 5.67 1.38 13.96
CA ARG A 234 4.73 2.34 13.31
C ARG A 234 3.39 1.76 12.80
N GLY A 235 2.58 1.18 13.67
CA GLY A 235 1.19 0.85 13.31
C GLY A 235 0.85 -0.64 13.33
N GLY A 236 1.74 -1.49 13.86
CA GLY A 236 1.44 -2.90 14.07
C GLY A 236 1.26 -3.70 12.79
N GLN A 237 1.95 -3.35 11.69
CA GLN A 237 2.04 -4.15 10.47
C GLN A 237 3.44 -3.96 9.85
N SER A 238 4.07 -5.04 9.38
CA SER A 238 5.37 -4.97 8.70
C SER A 238 5.28 -4.13 7.41
N ILE A 239 6.40 -3.54 6.99
CA ILE A 239 6.48 -2.93 5.66
C ILE A 239 6.42 -4.06 4.63
N PHE A 240 5.41 -4.03 3.76
CA PHE A 240 5.34 -4.93 2.63
C PHE A 240 6.36 -4.43 1.61
N SER A 241 7.57 -4.98 1.64
CA SER A 241 8.67 -4.55 0.81
C SER A 241 9.18 -5.67 -0.08
N ASP A 242 9.54 -5.29 -1.31
CA ASP A 242 10.16 -6.17 -2.29
C ASP A 242 11.53 -5.58 -2.66
N LEU A 243 12.56 -6.42 -2.78
CA LEU A 243 13.86 -6.07 -3.36
C LEU A 243 13.97 -6.79 -4.70
N ASN A 244 14.01 -6.02 -5.78
CA ASN A 244 14.31 -6.55 -7.11
C ASN A 244 15.83 -6.66 -7.27
N LEU A 245 16.29 -7.85 -7.64
CA LEU A 245 17.68 -8.27 -7.61
C LEU A 245 18.05 -8.92 -8.94
N TYR A 246 19.24 -8.60 -9.43
CA TYR A 246 19.77 -9.13 -10.70
C TYR A 246 21.12 -9.80 -10.46
N TRP A 247 21.39 -10.91 -11.14
CA TRP A 247 22.74 -11.49 -11.15
C TRP A 247 23.65 -10.77 -12.15
N GLU A 248 23.05 -10.32 -13.24
CA GLU A 248 23.66 -9.64 -14.36
C GLU A 248 23.31 -8.14 -14.39
N ILE A 249 23.90 -7.42 -15.35
CA ILE A 249 23.46 -6.06 -15.68
C ILE A 249 22.30 -6.16 -16.68
N PRO A 250 21.06 -5.85 -16.31
CA PRO A 250 19.93 -5.96 -17.23
C PRO A 250 20.04 -4.92 -18.35
N ASN A 251 19.46 -5.21 -19.51
CA ASN A 251 19.67 -4.42 -20.74
C ASN A 251 19.37 -2.93 -20.58
N HIS A 252 18.36 -2.56 -19.81
CA HIS A 252 17.98 -1.16 -19.59
C HIS A 252 18.96 -0.37 -18.71
N PHE A 253 19.88 -1.03 -17.98
CA PHE A 253 20.92 -0.36 -17.19
C PHE A 253 22.32 -0.44 -17.82
N VAL A 254 22.47 -1.08 -18.98
CA VAL A 254 23.73 -1.04 -19.74
C VAL A 254 23.97 0.37 -20.27
N GLY A 255 25.16 0.93 -20.02
CA GLY A 255 25.54 2.26 -20.46
C GLY A 255 24.94 3.39 -19.60
N VAL A 256 24.29 3.06 -18.48
CA VAL A 256 23.71 4.06 -17.57
C VAL A 256 24.79 4.55 -16.60
N PRO A 257 25.07 5.88 -16.54
CA PRO A 257 26.06 6.43 -15.62
C PRO A 257 25.72 6.17 -14.16
N ALA A 258 26.67 5.61 -13.41
CA ALA A 258 26.47 5.25 -12.02
C ALA A 258 26.59 6.46 -11.08
N ILE A 259 25.63 6.58 -10.16
CA ILE A 259 25.66 7.54 -9.05
C ILE A 259 26.34 6.87 -7.85
N GLY A 260 27.26 7.54 -7.20
CA GLY A 260 28.03 7.01 -6.07
C GLY A 260 27.76 7.73 -4.76
N PRO A 261 28.68 7.57 -3.79
CA PRO A 261 28.70 8.33 -2.54
C PRO A 261 28.53 9.83 -2.74
N SER A 262 27.82 10.49 -1.82
CA SER A 262 27.46 11.92 -1.87
C SER A 262 26.52 12.31 -3.02
N GLY A 263 25.94 11.35 -3.75
CA GLY A 263 24.99 11.62 -4.82
C GLY A 263 25.60 12.17 -6.10
N VAL A 264 26.92 12.01 -6.28
CA VAL A 264 27.65 12.44 -7.48
C VAL A 264 27.83 11.28 -8.44
N PHE A 265 27.93 11.56 -9.75
CA PHE A 265 28.31 10.56 -10.72
C PHE A 265 29.74 10.07 -10.46
N THR A 266 29.95 8.77 -10.60
CA THR A 266 31.26 8.14 -10.35
C THR A 266 32.24 8.29 -11.51
N GLY A 267 31.74 8.68 -12.70
CA GLY A 267 32.50 8.65 -13.96
C GLY A 267 32.50 7.28 -14.64
N LYS A 268 31.92 6.26 -14.01
CA LYS A 268 31.71 4.91 -14.54
C LYS A 268 30.23 4.65 -14.79
N ASN A 269 29.93 3.64 -15.59
CA ASN A 269 28.59 3.10 -15.78
C ASN A 269 28.31 1.93 -14.82
N TYR A 270 27.03 1.56 -14.67
CA TYR A 270 26.62 0.47 -13.80
C TYR A 270 27.21 -0.89 -14.18
N GLU A 271 27.47 -1.15 -15.46
CA GLU A 271 28.11 -2.40 -15.89
C GLU A 271 29.53 -2.62 -15.37
N GLU A 272 30.22 -1.54 -14.99
CA GLU A 272 31.57 -1.60 -14.43
C GLU A 272 31.58 -2.00 -12.94
N TYR A 273 30.41 -2.15 -12.32
CA TYR A 273 30.24 -2.57 -10.91
C TYR A 273 29.57 -3.95 -10.78
N LEU A 274 29.65 -4.78 -11.82
CA LEU A 274 29.03 -6.11 -11.81
C LEU A 274 29.55 -6.97 -10.65
N GLU A 275 30.85 -6.94 -10.38
CA GLU A 275 31.48 -7.72 -9.31
C GLU A 275 30.92 -7.32 -7.93
N GLU A 276 30.91 -6.02 -7.60
CA GLU A 276 30.35 -5.55 -6.33
C GLU A 276 28.85 -5.85 -6.19
N SER A 277 28.11 -5.78 -7.31
CA SER A 277 26.69 -6.13 -7.36
C SER A 277 26.44 -7.62 -7.10
N GLN A 278 27.25 -8.49 -7.68
CA GLN A 278 27.20 -9.95 -7.50
C GLN A 278 27.61 -10.36 -6.09
N ASN A 279 28.67 -9.76 -5.55
CA ASN A 279 29.12 -10.00 -4.18
C ASN A 279 28.03 -9.61 -3.16
N PHE A 280 27.35 -8.48 -3.39
CA PHE A 280 26.28 -8.05 -2.49
C PHE A 280 25.04 -8.93 -2.56
N VAL A 281 24.59 -9.32 -3.76
CA VAL A 281 23.43 -10.22 -3.87
C VAL A 281 23.74 -11.61 -3.32
N ASN A 282 24.96 -12.11 -3.50
CA ASN A 282 25.40 -13.33 -2.83
C ASN A 282 25.30 -13.22 -1.30
N ALA A 283 25.81 -12.13 -0.72
CA ALA A 283 25.74 -11.88 0.71
C ALA A 283 24.29 -11.76 1.22
N LEU A 284 23.38 -11.17 0.43
CA LEU A 284 21.95 -11.14 0.75
C LEU A 284 21.36 -12.55 0.87
N PHE A 285 21.67 -13.42 -0.08
CA PHE A 285 21.16 -14.80 -0.05
C PHE A 285 21.77 -15.65 1.07
N ASP A 286 23.00 -15.35 1.52
CA ASP A 286 23.52 -15.96 2.76
C ASP A 286 22.66 -15.60 3.97
N VAL A 287 22.27 -14.33 4.09
CA VAL A 287 21.42 -13.86 5.21
C VAL A 287 20.03 -14.49 5.12
N TYR A 288 19.43 -14.58 3.94
CA TYR A 288 18.14 -15.26 3.78
C TYR A 288 18.23 -16.75 4.13
N LEU A 289 19.31 -17.44 3.74
CA LEU A 289 19.53 -18.85 4.06
C LEU A 289 19.72 -19.09 5.56
N GLU A 290 20.43 -18.19 6.25
CA GLU A 290 20.59 -18.25 7.71
C GLU A 290 19.25 -18.07 8.43
N GLY A 291 18.43 -17.10 7.97
CA GLY A 291 17.18 -16.74 8.61
C GLY A 291 17.36 -15.87 9.86
N ASP A 292 16.31 -15.76 10.67
CA ASP A 292 16.34 -15.00 11.92
C ASP A 292 17.22 -15.69 13.00
N ALA A 293 17.26 -15.13 14.21
CA ALA A 293 18.08 -15.64 15.31
C ALA A 293 17.78 -17.11 15.73
N VAL A 294 16.64 -17.68 15.31
CA VAL A 294 16.27 -19.08 15.53
C VAL A 294 16.09 -19.85 14.21
N GLY A 295 16.60 -19.30 13.10
CA GLY A 295 16.61 -19.92 11.78
C GLY A 295 15.30 -19.84 11.00
N ARG A 296 14.33 -19.01 11.41
CA ARG A 296 13.07 -18.85 10.68
C ARG A 296 13.25 -17.98 9.44
N PRO A 297 12.43 -18.19 8.39
CA PRO A 297 12.46 -17.34 7.20
C PRO A 297 12.04 -15.90 7.50
N PHE A 298 12.53 -14.97 6.69
CA PHE A 298 12.05 -13.59 6.68
C PHE A 298 10.85 -13.47 5.74
N PHE A 299 9.71 -12.94 6.18
CA PHE A 299 8.59 -12.71 5.25
C PHE A 299 8.80 -11.49 4.34
N PHE A 300 9.52 -10.49 4.87
CA PHE A 300 9.89 -9.26 4.20
C PHE A 300 11.33 -8.87 4.56
N PRO A 301 12.05 -8.17 3.67
CA PRO A 301 11.62 -7.85 2.31
C PRO A 301 11.69 -9.11 1.43
N LYS A 302 10.84 -9.20 0.39
CA LYS A 302 10.87 -10.33 -0.53
C LYS A 302 12.05 -10.20 -1.50
N PRO A 303 12.92 -11.22 -1.63
CA PRO A 303 13.96 -11.23 -2.65
C PRO A 303 13.39 -11.68 -4.00
N ASN A 304 13.09 -10.71 -4.86
CA ASN A 304 12.66 -10.94 -6.23
C ASN A 304 13.89 -11.03 -7.13
N VAL A 305 14.24 -12.24 -7.57
CA VAL A 305 15.36 -12.47 -8.49
C VAL A 305 14.83 -12.48 -9.92
N HIS A 306 15.38 -11.59 -10.73
CA HIS A 306 15.02 -11.47 -12.12
C HIS A 306 15.76 -12.51 -12.97
N MET A 307 14.98 -13.30 -13.70
CA MET A 307 15.44 -14.36 -14.59
C MET A 307 15.34 -13.83 -16.02
N THR A 308 16.36 -13.11 -16.47
CA THR A 308 16.48 -12.64 -17.86
C THR A 308 17.20 -13.66 -18.73
N GLU A 309 17.21 -13.47 -20.05
CA GLU A 309 18.05 -14.29 -20.94
C GLU A 309 19.55 -14.13 -20.63
N LYS A 310 19.96 -12.93 -20.22
CA LYS A 310 21.36 -12.62 -19.89
C LYS A 310 21.81 -13.24 -18.58
N PHE A 311 20.89 -13.49 -17.63
CA PHE A 311 21.16 -14.25 -16.41
C PHE A 311 21.86 -15.57 -16.74
N PHE A 312 21.29 -16.38 -17.63
CA PHE A 312 21.76 -17.74 -17.99
C PHE A 312 23.05 -17.77 -18.84
N THR A 313 23.64 -16.61 -19.12
CA THR A 313 24.89 -16.51 -19.88
C THR A 313 25.96 -15.72 -19.15
N THR A 314 25.63 -15.13 -18.00
CA THR A 314 26.57 -14.39 -17.16
C THR A 314 27.37 -15.37 -16.31
N ASP A 315 28.67 -15.16 -16.18
CA ASP A 315 29.54 -16.04 -15.40
C ASP A 315 29.02 -16.21 -13.96
N GLY A 316 29.17 -17.42 -13.41
CA GLY A 316 28.71 -17.78 -12.07
C GLY A 316 27.19 -17.97 -11.90
N HIS A 317 26.40 -17.85 -12.97
CA HIS A 317 24.93 -17.96 -12.87
C HIS A 317 24.45 -19.32 -12.35
N ASP A 318 25.11 -20.43 -12.72
CA ASP A 318 24.72 -21.77 -12.26
C ASP A 318 24.85 -21.90 -10.73
N GLU A 319 25.98 -21.45 -10.16
CA GLU A 319 26.20 -21.47 -8.72
C GLU A 319 25.20 -20.57 -7.98
N PHE A 320 24.99 -19.36 -8.49
CA PHE A 320 24.00 -18.45 -7.92
C PHE A 320 22.58 -19.01 -8.03
N LEU A 321 22.22 -19.63 -9.16
CA LEU A 321 20.92 -20.29 -9.37
C LEU A 321 20.70 -21.42 -8.35
N HIS A 322 21.72 -22.23 -8.09
CA HIS A 322 21.67 -23.25 -7.05
C HIS A 322 21.43 -22.64 -5.67
N LYS A 323 22.17 -21.59 -5.32
CA LYS A 323 22.03 -20.89 -4.03
C LYS A 323 20.63 -20.30 -3.82
N ILE A 324 20.10 -19.58 -4.79
CA ILE A 324 18.75 -18.99 -4.69
C ILE A 324 17.67 -20.08 -4.68
N SER A 325 17.90 -21.22 -5.32
CA SER A 325 17.00 -22.38 -5.28
C SER A 325 17.03 -23.09 -3.92
N GLU A 326 18.20 -23.20 -3.28
CA GLU A 326 18.33 -23.74 -1.92
C GLU A 326 17.57 -22.86 -0.91
N VAL A 327 17.72 -21.53 -1.01
CA VAL A 327 16.94 -20.59 -0.20
C VAL A 327 15.43 -20.74 -0.47
N ALA A 328 15.03 -20.99 -1.71
CA ALA A 328 13.64 -21.25 -2.05
C ALA A 328 13.13 -22.54 -1.38
N SER A 329 13.91 -23.63 -1.41
CA SER A 329 13.50 -24.91 -0.84
C SER A 329 13.49 -24.94 0.69
N GLU A 330 14.48 -24.29 1.33
CA GLU A 330 14.64 -24.31 2.79
C GLU A 330 13.78 -23.25 3.48
N LYS A 331 13.63 -22.07 2.87
CA LYS A 331 13.00 -20.90 3.50
C LYS A 331 11.73 -20.42 2.81
N GLY A 332 11.52 -20.78 1.55
CA GLY A 332 10.38 -20.31 0.75
C GLY A 332 10.49 -18.84 0.33
N ASN A 333 11.68 -18.25 0.43
CA ASN A 333 11.91 -16.82 0.29
C ASN A 333 12.02 -16.34 -1.15
N THR A 334 12.71 -17.09 -2.00
CA THR A 334 13.09 -16.64 -3.35
C THR A 334 11.87 -16.53 -4.26
N TYR A 335 11.65 -15.34 -4.82
CA TYR A 335 10.68 -15.12 -5.89
C TYR A 335 11.40 -15.06 -7.23
N PHE A 336 11.02 -15.93 -8.17
CA PHE A 336 11.58 -15.94 -9.52
C PHE A 336 10.73 -15.09 -10.45
N VAL A 337 11.27 -13.94 -10.87
CA VAL A 337 10.62 -13.00 -11.78
C VAL A 337 11.12 -13.25 -13.20
N PHE A 338 10.31 -13.90 -14.03
CA PHE A 338 10.68 -14.17 -15.42
C PHE A 338 10.44 -12.95 -16.31
N ASP A 339 11.54 -12.28 -16.67
CA ASP A 339 11.58 -11.15 -17.60
C ASP A 339 11.78 -11.68 -19.03
N ARG A 340 10.67 -11.93 -19.72
CA ARG A 340 10.64 -12.54 -21.06
C ARG A 340 10.18 -11.53 -22.12
N GLY A 341 10.60 -11.75 -23.36
CA GLY A 341 10.07 -11.03 -24.52
C GLY A 341 10.42 -9.54 -24.54
N GLY A 342 11.58 -9.16 -24.00
CA GLY A 342 12.01 -7.76 -23.95
C GLY A 342 11.21 -6.93 -22.96
N THR A 343 10.70 -7.53 -21.88
CA THR A 343 10.04 -6.80 -20.79
C THR A 343 10.83 -6.91 -19.49
N ALA A 344 10.82 -5.84 -18.68
CA ALA A 344 11.39 -5.86 -17.34
C ALA A 344 10.30 -5.51 -16.31
N LYS A 345 10.08 -6.39 -15.33
CA LYS A 345 8.99 -6.23 -14.36
C LYS A 345 9.44 -5.54 -13.07
N ILE A 346 9.17 -4.25 -12.94
CA ILE A 346 9.63 -3.44 -11.80
C ILE A 346 8.81 -3.69 -10.52
N SER A 347 7.54 -4.07 -10.64
CA SER A 347 6.70 -4.38 -9.47
C SER A 347 5.67 -5.44 -9.79
N GLU A 348 5.79 -6.61 -9.16
CA GLU A 348 4.80 -7.69 -9.26
C GLU A 348 3.46 -7.30 -8.62
N CYS A 349 3.47 -6.52 -7.53
CA CYS A 349 2.25 -6.06 -6.85
C CYS A 349 1.39 -5.15 -7.75
N CYS A 350 2.03 -4.26 -8.51
CA CYS A 350 1.35 -3.34 -9.42
C CYS A 350 1.31 -3.83 -10.88
N ARG A 351 1.91 -4.99 -11.19
CA ARG A 351 2.23 -5.47 -12.56
C ARG A 351 2.84 -4.38 -13.45
N LEU A 352 3.71 -3.56 -12.88
CA LEU A 352 4.42 -2.54 -13.64
C LEU A 352 5.52 -3.21 -14.45
N ALA A 353 5.37 -3.17 -15.77
CA ALA A 353 6.33 -3.72 -16.72
C ALA A 353 6.81 -2.62 -17.67
N PHE A 354 8.11 -2.66 -17.94
CA PHE A 354 8.78 -1.93 -19.00
C PHE A 354 8.74 -2.76 -20.26
N ASN A 355 8.42 -2.17 -21.40
CA ASN A 355 8.46 -2.84 -22.70
C ASN A 355 9.85 -2.73 -23.35
N LEU A 356 10.81 -2.12 -22.66
CA LEU A 356 12.19 -1.89 -23.11
C LEU A 356 12.24 -1.21 -24.50
N ASP A 357 11.25 -0.38 -24.79
CA ASP A 357 11.23 0.46 -25.99
C ASP A 357 12.22 1.65 -25.84
N GLU A 358 12.40 2.43 -26.90
CA GLU A 358 13.36 3.54 -26.88
C GLU A 358 13.05 4.59 -25.80
N LYS A 359 11.76 4.79 -25.48
CA LYS A 359 11.36 5.73 -24.44
C LYS A 359 11.74 5.18 -23.06
N ASP A 360 11.45 3.91 -22.81
CA ASP A 360 11.79 3.20 -21.58
C ASP A 360 13.32 3.19 -21.34
N LEU A 361 14.11 2.92 -22.39
CA LEU A 361 15.57 2.96 -22.33
C LEU A 361 16.11 4.36 -22.05
N ASN A 362 15.47 5.40 -22.61
CA ASN A 362 15.84 6.79 -22.32
C ASN A 362 15.47 7.20 -20.88
N ASP A 363 14.34 6.73 -20.36
CA ASP A 363 13.96 6.94 -18.96
C ASP A 363 14.97 6.29 -18.01
N ALA A 364 15.49 5.10 -18.36
CA ALA A 364 16.49 4.36 -17.60
C ALA A 364 17.86 5.07 -17.49
N LYS A 365 18.17 6.03 -18.39
CA LYS A 365 19.34 6.93 -18.24
C LYS A 365 19.18 7.92 -17.07
N THR A 366 17.96 8.07 -16.57
CA THR A 366 17.64 8.88 -15.39
C THR A 366 16.95 8.02 -14.31
N PRO A 367 17.64 7.01 -13.77
CA PRO A 367 17.01 5.98 -12.96
C PRO A 367 16.38 6.51 -11.66
N TRP A 368 16.77 7.70 -11.17
CA TRP A 368 16.09 8.37 -10.06
C TRP A 368 14.66 8.83 -10.36
N LYS A 369 14.26 8.89 -11.63
CA LYS A 369 12.88 9.17 -12.07
C LYS A 369 12.04 7.91 -12.23
N MET A 370 12.65 6.72 -12.20
CA MET A 370 11.94 5.43 -12.34
C MET A 370 11.18 5.10 -11.06
N ARG A 371 10.07 5.81 -10.86
CA ARG A 371 9.21 5.74 -9.68
C ARG A 371 7.77 5.71 -10.17
N TYR A 372 7.07 4.65 -9.80
CA TYR A 372 5.76 4.33 -10.35
C TYR A 372 4.79 4.03 -9.22
N SER A 373 3.51 4.21 -9.49
CA SER A 373 2.46 3.94 -8.51
C SER A 373 1.22 3.40 -9.21
N ALA A 374 0.60 2.40 -8.59
CA ALA A 374 -0.77 2.01 -8.92
C ALA A 374 -1.72 2.71 -7.95
N MET A 375 -2.78 3.31 -8.48
CA MET A 375 -3.72 4.09 -7.65
C MET A 375 -4.70 3.21 -6.89
N GLN A 376 -5.13 2.10 -7.47
CA GLN A 376 -6.17 1.23 -6.91
C GLN A 376 -6.08 -0.17 -7.50
N ASN A 377 -6.67 -1.15 -6.79
CA ASN A 377 -6.97 -2.47 -7.29
C ASN A 377 -8.46 -2.79 -7.05
N VAL A 378 -9.16 -3.32 -8.06
CA VAL A 378 -10.55 -3.77 -7.95
C VAL A 378 -10.68 -5.12 -8.63
N THR A 379 -11.24 -6.11 -7.93
CA THR A 379 -11.43 -7.47 -8.46
C THR A 379 -12.87 -7.70 -8.88
N VAL A 380 -13.07 -8.35 -10.04
CA VAL A 380 -14.38 -8.82 -10.49
C VAL A 380 -14.61 -10.25 -10.00
N ASN A 381 -15.78 -10.52 -9.42
CA ASN A 381 -16.13 -11.86 -8.97
C ASN A 381 -16.63 -12.73 -10.13
N LEU A 382 -15.70 -13.34 -10.89
CA LEU A 382 -16.02 -14.18 -12.05
C LEU A 382 -16.92 -15.39 -11.73
N PRO A 383 -16.71 -16.15 -10.62
CA PRO A 383 -17.62 -17.23 -10.25
C PRO A 383 -19.08 -16.78 -10.13
N ARG A 384 -19.32 -15.58 -9.59
CA ARG A 384 -20.67 -15.04 -9.47
C ARG A 384 -21.30 -14.69 -10.82
N ILE A 385 -20.50 -14.20 -11.78
CA ILE A 385 -20.96 -13.99 -13.16
C ILE A 385 -21.43 -15.31 -13.75
N GLY A 386 -20.62 -16.38 -13.62
CA GLY A 386 -20.98 -17.70 -14.13
C GLY A 386 -22.27 -18.23 -13.51
N TYR A 387 -22.46 -18.03 -12.21
CA TYR A 387 -23.70 -18.38 -11.51
C TYR A 387 -24.91 -17.59 -12.04
N GLU A 388 -24.80 -16.27 -12.18
CA GLU A 388 -25.89 -15.41 -12.67
C GLU A 388 -26.23 -15.65 -14.15
N ALA A 389 -25.23 -16.03 -14.94
CA ALA A 389 -25.39 -16.38 -16.35
C ALA A 389 -26.19 -17.68 -16.55
N GLY A 390 -26.08 -18.64 -15.64
CA GLY A 390 -26.85 -19.90 -15.70
C GLY A 390 -26.56 -20.74 -16.96
N GLY A 391 -25.33 -20.66 -17.49
CA GLY A 391 -24.92 -21.34 -18.73
C GLY A 391 -25.18 -20.56 -20.02
N ASP A 392 -25.81 -19.38 -19.96
CA ASP A 392 -25.98 -18.50 -21.11
C ASP A 392 -24.73 -17.63 -21.33
N GLU A 393 -23.99 -17.90 -22.40
CA GLU A 393 -22.77 -17.19 -22.77
C GLU A 393 -23.01 -15.71 -23.08
N LYS A 394 -24.10 -15.38 -23.78
CA LYS A 394 -24.40 -13.98 -24.11
C LYS A 394 -24.66 -13.18 -22.83
N LYS A 395 -25.45 -13.75 -21.92
CA LYS A 395 -25.73 -13.15 -20.62
C LYS A 395 -24.47 -13.02 -19.77
N LEU A 396 -23.55 -13.98 -19.83
CA LEU A 396 -22.26 -13.93 -19.14
C LEU A 396 -21.46 -12.69 -19.54
N PHE A 397 -21.31 -12.43 -20.83
CA PHE A 397 -20.58 -11.26 -21.33
C PHE A 397 -21.32 -9.95 -21.03
N GLU A 398 -22.65 -9.90 -21.13
CA GLU A 398 -23.44 -8.73 -20.73
C GLU A 398 -23.23 -8.35 -19.25
N ILE A 399 -23.18 -9.34 -18.34
CA ILE A 399 -22.91 -9.11 -16.91
C ILE A 399 -21.45 -8.69 -16.69
N LEU A 400 -20.51 -9.31 -17.40
CA LEU A 400 -19.08 -8.98 -17.31
C LEU A 400 -18.82 -7.54 -17.74
N ASP A 401 -19.36 -7.11 -18.87
CA ASP A 401 -19.20 -5.75 -19.38
C ASP A 401 -19.69 -4.72 -18.35
N LYS A 402 -20.88 -4.94 -17.79
CA LYS A 402 -21.43 -4.08 -16.74
C LYS A 402 -20.53 -4.01 -15.50
N ARG A 403 -19.94 -5.13 -15.07
CA ARG A 403 -19.04 -5.17 -13.90
C ARG A 403 -17.70 -4.50 -14.21
N ILE A 404 -17.18 -4.61 -15.44
CA ILE A 404 -15.98 -3.90 -15.88
C ILE A 404 -16.24 -2.38 -15.90
N GLU A 405 -17.41 -1.93 -16.34
CA GLU A 405 -17.79 -0.50 -16.26
C GLU A 405 -17.78 -0.01 -14.80
N PHE A 406 -18.31 -0.79 -13.87
CA PHE A 406 -18.25 -0.47 -12.44
C PHE A 406 -16.81 -0.37 -11.92
N VAL A 407 -15.95 -1.31 -12.30
CA VAL A 407 -14.52 -1.26 -11.98
C VAL A 407 -13.89 0.03 -12.49
N ALA A 408 -14.11 0.37 -13.77
CA ALA A 408 -13.56 1.59 -14.37
C ALA A 408 -14.04 2.86 -13.63
N LYS A 409 -15.33 2.95 -13.33
CA LYS A 409 -15.90 4.06 -12.55
C LYS A 409 -15.28 4.16 -11.16
N ALA A 410 -15.11 3.04 -10.46
CA ALA A 410 -14.47 3.03 -9.15
C ALA A 410 -13.02 3.56 -9.21
N HIS A 411 -12.27 3.25 -10.27
CA HIS A 411 -10.92 3.81 -10.48
C HIS A 411 -10.93 5.33 -10.67
N VAL A 412 -11.88 5.85 -11.45
CA VAL A 412 -12.02 7.29 -11.67
C VAL A 412 -12.41 8.00 -10.39
N GLN A 413 -13.42 7.50 -9.66
CA GLN A 413 -13.90 8.09 -8.40
C GLN A 413 -12.80 8.15 -7.33
N LYS A 414 -12.04 7.06 -7.13
CA LYS A 414 -10.91 7.10 -6.17
C LYS A 414 -9.81 8.06 -6.63
N LYS A 415 -9.55 8.17 -7.93
CA LYS A 415 -8.57 9.13 -8.47
C LYS A 415 -9.00 10.57 -8.16
N GLU A 416 -10.24 10.94 -8.50
CA GLU A 416 -10.82 12.27 -8.23
C GLU A 416 -10.84 12.61 -6.74
N PHE A 417 -10.99 11.61 -5.87
CA PHE A 417 -10.91 11.82 -4.42
C PHE A 417 -9.49 12.13 -3.93
N ILE A 418 -8.47 11.50 -4.52
CA ILE A 418 -7.06 11.63 -4.07
C ILE A 418 -6.36 12.84 -4.73
N THR A 419 -6.75 13.23 -5.94
CA THR A 419 -6.12 14.31 -6.74
C THR A 419 -7.01 15.52 -6.86
#